data_AF-A0A7R9P8E3-F1
#
_entry.id   AF-A0A7R9P8E3-F1
#
_cell.length_a   1.000
_cell.length_b   1.000
_cell.length_c   1.000
_cell.angle_alpha   90.00
_cell.angle_beta   90.00
_cell.angle_gamma   90.00
#
_symmetry.space_group_name_H-M   'P 1'
#
loop_
_entity.id
_entity.type
_entity.pdbx_description
1 polymer ?
#
loop_
_entity_poly.entity_id
_entity_poly.type
_entity_poly.pdbx_seq_one_letter_code
_entity_poly.pdbx_strand_id
1 'polypeptide(L)'
;MYSMLYLVVINLYSTITISQCQGTINMTDLRKCKLTHKGLEYTGPVSKTAGGIRCQFWETTNPIHKPAEGIDDTNFPDGTKKDARNFCRNPTGKEDGPWCYSMDANLREDFCDVPLCIFTECRLSGPGVEYGGKVKKAGSDVECEDWDDEDRPVLFPNTKFPDESRRYARSRCRNPDGDPGGPWCFIENEDTEKEEKNYCDIPFCDDQGLKLWEPSMWSGAKVYLALSAIATPATGEQLSKWGAGIEITIGNTGSGLSAGSKDKDDDAELTPTPGIISGSKWSWFWLSWGGGFITLGKEGTIKPITIDEYVEENNILGLEPGSFQYYSIAGTGVLWSLPFCEKGISLD
;
A
#
# COMPACT_ATOMS: atom_id res chain seq x y z
N MET A 1 -21.06 35.96 -7.14
CA MET A 1 -20.30 36.70 -8.18
C MET A 1 -18.98 37.13 -7.55
N TYR A 2 -17.93 36.33 -7.73
CA TYR A 2 -16.51 36.72 -7.74
C TYR A 2 -15.73 35.43 -8.05
N SER A 3 -15.29 35.34 -9.31
CA SER A 3 -14.22 34.44 -9.73
C SER A 3 -12.90 34.93 -9.15
N MET A 4 -12.07 34.03 -8.63
CA MET A 4 -10.63 34.18 -8.66
C MET A 4 -10.00 32.84 -9.06
N LEU A 5 -9.35 32.88 -10.23
CA LEU A 5 -8.59 31.83 -10.89
C LEU A 5 -7.24 31.65 -10.17
N TYR A 6 -6.76 30.43 -9.98
CA TYR A 6 -5.32 30.16 -9.79
C TYR A 6 -4.83 29.19 -10.87
N LEU A 7 -3.80 29.66 -11.57
CA LEU A 7 -3.26 29.17 -12.83
C LEU A 7 -2.09 28.23 -12.52
N VAL A 8 -2.16 26.98 -12.96
CA VAL A 8 -0.96 26.16 -13.20
C VAL A 8 -0.40 26.64 -14.54
N VAL A 9 0.76 27.32 -14.51
CA VAL A 9 1.54 27.61 -15.73
C VAL A 9 2.70 26.65 -15.78
N ILE A 10 2.52 25.59 -16.55
CA ILE A 10 3.61 25.04 -17.35
C ILE A 10 3.46 25.73 -18.71
N ASN A 11 4.49 26.46 -19.18
CA ASN A 11 4.62 26.68 -20.62
C ASN A 11 4.84 25.27 -21.20
N LEU A 12 3.90 24.62 -21.90
CA LEU A 12 3.13 25.09 -23.06
C LEU A 12 1.66 24.65 -23.03
N TYR A 13 0.76 25.59 -23.39
CA TYR A 13 -0.68 25.48 -23.74
C TYR A 13 -1.45 24.17 -23.42
N SER A 14 -2.05 24.09 -22.23
CA SER A 14 -3.48 23.78 -21.97
C SER A 14 -3.73 23.51 -20.47
N THR A 15 -4.76 24.13 -19.89
CA THR A 15 -5.00 24.24 -18.43
C THR A 15 -5.82 23.09 -17.84
N ILE A 16 -5.41 22.53 -16.69
CA ILE A 16 -6.19 21.57 -15.88
C ILE A 16 -6.35 22.11 -14.44
N THR A 17 -7.53 21.93 -13.83
CA THR A 17 -7.90 22.38 -12.46
C THR A 17 -8.21 21.17 -11.56
N ILE A 18 -7.82 21.20 -10.28
CA ILE A 18 -8.07 20.15 -9.26
C ILE A 18 -8.82 20.75 -8.06
N SER A 19 -9.91 20.12 -7.60
CA SER A 19 -10.69 20.52 -6.42
C SER A 19 -10.40 19.64 -5.19
N GLN A 20 -10.40 20.25 -4.00
CA GLN A 20 -10.05 19.69 -2.69
C GLN A 20 -11.01 18.61 -2.17
N CYS A 21 -10.50 17.73 -1.30
CA CYS A 21 -11.32 16.84 -0.48
C CYS A 21 -11.36 17.28 1.00
N GLN A 22 -12.54 17.20 1.61
CA GLN A 22 -12.80 17.37 3.04
C GLN A 22 -13.53 16.10 3.54
N GLY A 23 -13.07 15.49 4.64
CA GLY A 23 -13.76 14.34 5.25
C GLY A 23 -13.34 14.08 6.69
N THR A 24 -14.30 13.70 7.54
CA THR A 24 -14.12 13.30 8.94
C THR A 24 -13.48 11.91 9.03
N ILE A 25 -12.36 11.79 9.76
CA ILE A 25 -11.56 10.55 9.84
C ILE A 25 -12.21 9.54 10.80
N ASN A 26 -12.73 8.44 10.26
CA ASN A 26 -13.02 7.22 11.01
C ASN A 26 -11.73 6.37 11.08
N MET A 27 -11.28 6.04 12.29
CA MET A 27 -10.07 5.23 12.49
C MET A 27 -10.43 3.74 12.45
N THR A 28 -10.05 3.04 11.37
CA THR A 28 -10.23 1.59 11.23
C THR A 28 -9.01 0.85 11.81
N ASP A 29 -9.24 -0.04 12.77
CA ASP A 29 -8.19 -0.89 13.35
C ASP A 29 -7.89 -2.09 12.44
N LEU A 30 -6.80 -1.99 11.66
CA LEU A 30 -6.35 -3.03 10.72
C LEU A 30 -5.93 -4.35 11.37
N ARG A 31 -5.90 -4.45 12.71
CA ARG A 31 -5.70 -5.74 13.40
C ARG A 31 -6.97 -6.59 13.44
N LYS A 32 -8.13 -6.02 13.10
CA LYS A 32 -9.42 -6.73 13.16
C LYS A 32 -9.84 -7.35 11.84
N CYS A 33 -9.21 -6.94 10.74
CA CYS A 33 -9.65 -7.29 9.39
C CYS A 33 -8.46 -7.33 8.42
N LYS A 34 -8.67 -7.91 7.24
CA LYS A 34 -7.68 -7.95 6.14
C LYS A 34 -8.09 -7.00 5.01
N LEU A 35 -7.11 -6.45 4.31
CA LEU A 35 -7.27 -5.55 3.16
C LEU A 35 -7.33 -6.31 1.84
N THR A 36 -6.79 -7.53 1.76
CA THR A 36 -6.83 -8.36 0.55
C THR A 36 -7.49 -9.71 0.81
N HIS A 37 -7.98 -10.40 -0.24
CA HIS A 37 -8.49 -11.77 -0.09
C HIS A 37 -7.45 -12.71 0.52
N LYS A 38 -6.18 -12.55 0.09
CA LYS A 38 -5.02 -13.30 0.59
C LYS A 38 -4.64 -12.95 2.02
N GLY A 39 -4.87 -11.71 2.45
CA GLY A 39 -4.52 -11.25 3.79
C GLY A 39 -3.03 -11.42 4.14
N LEU A 40 -2.12 -11.19 3.18
CA LEU A 40 -0.67 -11.27 3.42
C LEU A 40 -0.21 -10.23 4.45
N GLU A 41 -0.91 -9.08 4.46
CA GLU A 41 -0.68 -7.96 5.36
C GLU A 41 -1.28 -8.13 6.76
N TYR A 42 -2.08 -9.17 7.00
CA TYR A 42 -2.85 -9.32 8.23
C TYR A 42 -1.94 -9.63 9.43
N THR A 43 -1.91 -8.72 10.40
CA THR A 43 -1.12 -8.85 11.65
C THR A 43 -2.00 -9.00 12.90
N GLY A 44 -3.30 -9.25 12.72
CA GLY A 44 -4.25 -9.33 13.82
C GLY A 44 -4.12 -10.58 14.70
N PRO A 45 -4.84 -10.62 15.84
CA PRO A 45 -4.65 -11.64 16.88
C PRO A 45 -5.53 -12.90 16.73
N VAL A 46 -6.21 -13.08 15.58
CA VAL A 46 -7.04 -14.29 15.36
C VAL A 46 -6.15 -15.52 15.44
N SER A 47 -6.50 -16.48 16.30
CA SER A 47 -5.69 -17.68 16.64
C SER A 47 -6.53 -18.96 16.65
N LYS A 48 -7.62 -18.94 15.89
CA LYS A 48 -8.48 -20.10 15.66
C LYS A 48 -8.82 -20.19 14.17
N THR A 49 -8.95 -21.42 13.69
CA THR A 49 -9.42 -21.72 12.34
C THR A 49 -10.90 -21.36 12.20
N ALA A 50 -11.43 -21.34 10.98
CA ALA A 50 -12.84 -21.11 10.69
C ALA A 50 -13.72 -22.18 11.36
N GLY A 51 -13.23 -23.42 11.47
CA GLY A 51 -13.86 -24.49 12.25
C GLY A 51 -13.76 -24.32 13.78
N GLY A 52 -13.16 -23.24 14.28
CA GLY A 52 -13.02 -22.93 15.70
C GLY A 52 -11.87 -23.67 16.40
N ILE A 53 -11.03 -24.39 15.66
CA ILE A 53 -9.91 -25.16 16.22
C ILE A 53 -8.76 -24.20 16.55
N ARG A 54 -8.14 -24.39 17.71
CA ARG A 54 -7.02 -23.56 18.15
C ARG A 54 -5.81 -23.74 17.23
N CYS A 55 -5.16 -22.64 16.88
CA CYS A 55 -3.91 -22.65 16.13
C CYS A 55 -2.72 -23.10 17.00
N GLN A 56 -1.85 -23.93 16.42
CA GLN A 56 -0.50 -24.20 16.87
C GLN A 56 0.39 -22.96 16.65
N PHE A 57 1.40 -22.79 17.49
CA PHE A 57 2.45 -21.78 17.27
C PHE A 57 3.25 -22.07 16.00
N TRP A 58 3.59 -21.03 15.25
CA TRP A 58 4.44 -21.11 14.06
C TRP A 58 5.86 -21.59 14.39
N GLU A 59 6.33 -21.23 15.57
CA GLU A 59 7.59 -21.71 16.13
C GLU A 59 7.36 -22.34 17.50
N THR A 60 7.66 -23.63 17.63
CA THR A 60 7.61 -24.37 18.90
C THR A 60 8.59 -25.54 18.86
N THR A 61 9.14 -25.91 20.01
CA THR A 61 10.08 -27.03 20.13
C THR A 61 9.43 -28.39 19.91
N ASN A 62 8.14 -28.53 20.22
CA ASN A 62 7.39 -29.79 20.08
C ASN A 62 6.08 -29.55 19.31
N PRO A 63 6.13 -29.41 17.98
CA PRO A 63 4.94 -29.19 17.17
C PRO A 63 4.12 -30.49 17.00
N ILE A 64 2.79 -30.37 16.95
CA ILE A 64 1.90 -31.44 16.49
C ILE A 64 2.11 -31.64 14.99
N HIS A 65 2.11 -30.55 14.22
CA HIS A 65 2.39 -30.53 12.79
C HIS A 65 3.71 -29.84 12.50
N LYS A 66 4.63 -30.56 11.84
CA LYS A 66 5.89 -29.99 11.39
C LYS A 66 5.62 -28.85 10.37
N PRO A 67 6.18 -27.66 10.58
CA PRO A 67 6.11 -26.59 9.59
C PRO A 67 6.59 -27.06 8.22
N ALA A 68 5.90 -26.65 7.17
CA ALA A 68 6.27 -26.94 5.79
C ALA A 68 7.64 -26.34 5.45
N GLU A 69 8.38 -27.04 4.58
CA GLU A 69 9.63 -26.52 4.02
C GLU A 69 9.33 -25.27 3.18
N GLY A 70 10.17 -24.25 3.30
CA GLY A 70 9.99 -22.97 2.59
C GLY A 70 9.19 -21.90 3.33
N ILE A 71 8.78 -22.13 4.59
CA ILE A 71 8.21 -21.09 5.47
C ILE A 71 9.31 -20.53 6.39
N ASP A 72 9.82 -19.35 6.05
CA ASP A 72 10.82 -18.60 6.80
C ASP A 72 10.23 -17.32 7.44
N ASP A 73 11.05 -16.62 8.21
CA ASP A 73 10.64 -15.40 8.93
C ASP A 73 10.25 -14.26 7.97
N THR A 74 10.82 -14.21 6.76
CA THR A 74 10.54 -13.16 5.77
C THR A 74 9.14 -13.28 5.16
N ASN A 75 8.50 -14.45 5.31
CA ASN A 75 7.13 -14.67 4.86
C ASN A 75 6.07 -14.14 5.85
N PHE A 76 6.46 -13.66 7.03
CA PHE A 76 5.53 -13.18 8.05
C PHE A 76 5.45 -11.65 8.06
N PRO A 77 4.24 -11.06 8.03
CA PRO A 77 4.08 -9.61 8.14
C PRO A 77 4.49 -9.08 9.52
N ASP A 78 4.65 -9.95 10.52
CA ASP A 78 5.18 -9.62 11.85
C ASP A 78 6.72 -9.53 11.89
N GLY A 79 7.41 -9.90 10.80
CA GLY A 79 8.87 -9.95 10.71
C GLY A 79 9.49 -11.27 11.15
N THR A 80 8.86 -12.03 12.06
CA THR A 80 9.32 -13.37 12.47
C THR A 80 8.18 -14.34 12.78
N LYS A 81 8.44 -15.65 12.67
CA LYS A 81 7.53 -16.71 13.14
C LYS A 81 7.19 -16.60 14.63
N LYS A 82 8.17 -16.17 15.43
CA LYS A 82 8.02 -16.00 16.87
C LYS A 82 7.02 -14.91 17.21
N ASP A 83 7.11 -13.76 16.52
CA ASP A 83 6.23 -12.61 16.75
C ASP A 83 4.82 -12.85 16.22
N ALA A 84 4.69 -13.64 15.14
CA ALA A 84 3.41 -14.15 14.66
C ALA A 84 2.71 -15.11 15.65
N ARG A 85 3.44 -15.62 16.66
CA ARG A 85 2.91 -16.52 17.71
C ARG A 85 2.16 -17.72 17.13
N ASN A 86 0.86 -17.82 17.41
CA ASN A 86 -0.07 -18.77 16.84
C ASN A 86 -1.22 -18.05 16.11
N PHE A 87 -0.98 -16.82 15.67
CA PHE A 87 -1.98 -16.03 14.97
C PHE A 87 -2.07 -16.46 13.50
N CYS A 88 -3.24 -16.31 12.90
CA CYS A 88 -3.48 -16.68 11.51
C CYS A 88 -2.69 -15.78 10.57
N ARG A 89 -1.94 -16.38 9.66
CA ARG A 89 -1.07 -15.72 8.68
C ARG A 89 -1.13 -16.46 7.35
N ASN A 90 -0.64 -15.86 6.29
CA ASN A 90 -0.61 -16.50 4.98
C ASN A 90 0.79 -16.50 4.35
N PRO A 91 1.78 -17.15 5.01
CA PRO A 91 3.16 -17.13 4.53
C PRO A 91 3.35 -17.81 3.16
N THR A 92 2.40 -18.65 2.75
CA THR A 92 2.43 -19.39 1.47
C THR A 92 1.62 -18.74 0.35
N GLY A 93 1.00 -17.58 0.58
CA GLY A 93 0.28 -16.86 -0.48
C GLY A 93 -1.03 -17.49 -0.98
N LYS A 94 -1.72 -18.30 -0.16
CA LYS A 94 -2.96 -19.00 -0.54
C LYS A 94 -4.10 -18.03 -0.84
N GLU A 95 -4.90 -18.32 -1.87
CA GLU A 95 -6.00 -17.46 -2.34
C GLU A 95 -7.16 -17.32 -1.32
N ASP A 96 -7.36 -18.33 -0.47
CA ASP A 96 -8.45 -18.33 0.52
C ASP A 96 -8.14 -17.52 1.79
N GLY A 97 -6.89 -17.09 1.96
CA GLY A 97 -6.50 -16.12 2.98
C GLY A 97 -5.65 -16.67 4.13
N PRO A 98 -5.62 -15.97 5.28
CA PRO A 98 -4.88 -16.38 6.46
C PRO A 98 -5.28 -17.77 6.95
N TRP A 99 -4.29 -18.55 7.34
CA TRP A 99 -4.45 -19.91 7.87
C TRP A 99 -3.50 -20.11 9.05
N CYS A 100 -3.61 -21.26 9.71
CA CYS A 100 -2.64 -21.67 10.71
C CYS A 100 -2.54 -23.20 10.76
N TYR A 101 -1.45 -23.71 11.32
CA TYR A 101 -1.41 -25.12 11.72
C TYR A 101 -2.43 -25.33 12.84
N SER A 102 -3.22 -26.40 12.74
CA SER A 102 -4.25 -26.70 13.74
C SER A 102 -3.68 -27.54 14.88
N MET A 103 -4.26 -27.43 16.08
CA MET A 103 -3.90 -28.30 17.21
C MET A 103 -4.54 -29.70 17.12
N ASP A 104 -5.35 -29.99 16.09
CA ASP A 104 -5.89 -31.33 15.81
C ASP A 104 -4.89 -32.15 14.98
N ALA A 105 -4.48 -33.31 15.50
CA ALA A 105 -3.53 -34.20 14.81
C ALA A 105 -4.03 -34.74 13.47
N ASN A 106 -5.35 -34.73 13.21
CA ASN A 106 -5.93 -35.19 11.94
C ASN A 106 -6.15 -34.07 10.91
N LEU A 107 -5.98 -32.81 11.32
CA LEU A 107 -6.14 -31.64 10.45
C LEU A 107 -4.86 -30.81 10.53
N ARG A 108 -4.01 -30.93 9.51
CA ARG A 108 -2.68 -30.30 9.52
C ARG A 108 -2.78 -28.77 9.62
N GLU A 109 -3.57 -28.18 8.75
CA GLU A 109 -3.75 -26.75 8.58
C GLU A 109 -5.18 -26.48 8.16
N ASP A 110 -5.68 -25.31 8.51
CA ASP A 110 -7.02 -24.88 8.16
C ASP A 110 -7.05 -23.34 8.08
N PHE A 111 -7.97 -22.81 7.27
CA PHE A 111 -8.11 -21.38 7.07
C PHE A 111 -8.76 -20.72 8.28
N CYS A 112 -8.50 -19.43 8.46
CA CYS A 112 -9.09 -18.62 9.51
C CYS A 112 -10.13 -17.67 8.93
N ASP A 113 -11.22 -17.47 9.68
CA ASP A 113 -12.27 -16.54 9.31
C ASP A 113 -11.89 -15.12 9.73
N VAL A 114 -11.13 -14.44 8.86
CA VAL A 114 -10.71 -13.05 9.03
C VAL A 114 -11.52 -12.17 8.08
N PRO A 115 -12.37 -11.26 8.58
CA PRO A 115 -13.22 -10.44 7.73
C PRO A 115 -12.41 -9.42 6.92
N LEU A 116 -12.97 -8.98 5.79
CA LEU A 116 -12.44 -7.84 5.04
C LEU A 116 -12.66 -6.55 5.84
N CYS A 117 -11.74 -5.62 5.72
CA CYS A 117 -11.97 -4.27 6.20
C CYS A 117 -13.05 -3.59 5.34
N ILE A 118 -13.73 -2.60 5.89
CA ILE A 118 -14.77 -1.84 5.18
C ILE A 118 -14.33 -0.38 5.11
N PHE A 119 -14.01 0.08 3.91
CA PHE A 119 -13.70 1.48 3.63
C PHE A 119 -14.74 2.09 2.72
N THR A 120 -15.36 3.19 3.16
CA THR A 120 -16.53 3.77 2.47
C THR A 120 -16.18 4.87 1.48
N GLU A 121 -15.05 5.54 1.68
CA GLU A 121 -14.68 6.73 0.92
C GLU A 121 -13.76 6.42 -0.27
N CYS A 122 -12.87 5.43 -0.12
CA CYS A 122 -11.75 5.17 -1.02
C CYS A 122 -11.26 3.73 -0.86
N ARG A 123 -10.35 3.29 -1.75
CA ARG A 123 -9.62 2.01 -1.62
C ARG A 123 -8.21 2.23 -1.07
N LEU A 124 -7.72 1.29 -0.28
CA LEU A 124 -6.35 1.22 0.25
C LEU A 124 -5.48 0.23 -0.51
N SER A 125 -6.03 -0.92 -0.89
CA SER A 125 -5.31 -1.93 -1.67
C SER A 125 -5.48 -1.68 -3.16
N GLY A 126 -4.52 -2.13 -3.98
CA GLY A 126 -4.62 -2.06 -5.45
C GLY A 126 -5.96 -2.62 -5.96
N PRO A 127 -6.29 -3.88 -5.63
CA PRO A 127 -7.59 -4.45 -5.97
C PRO A 127 -8.78 -3.73 -5.31
N GLY A 128 -8.65 -3.15 -4.13
CA GLY A 128 -9.76 -2.47 -3.45
C GLY A 128 -10.89 -3.42 -3.02
N VAL A 129 -10.56 -4.65 -2.64
CA VAL A 129 -11.56 -5.65 -2.17
C VAL A 129 -12.25 -5.21 -0.87
N GLU A 130 -11.58 -4.35 -0.10
CA GLU A 130 -12.06 -3.73 1.13
C GLU A 130 -12.99 -2.52 0.88
N TYR A 131 -13.19 -2.11 -0.37
CA TYR A 131 -14.07 -0.98 -0.70
C TYR A 131 -15.54 -1.34 -0.45
N GLY A 132 -16.08 -0.79 0.63
CA GLY A 132 -17.48 -0.93 1.05
C GLY A 132 -18.31 0.33 0.80
N GLY A 133 -17.82 1.26 -0.01
CA GLY A 133 -18.48 2.54 -0.29
C GLY A 133 -19.76 2.42 -1.10
N LYS A 134 -20.32 3.58 -1.45
CA LYS A 134 -21.67 3.71 -2.03
C LYS A 134 -21.69 3.99 -3.54
N VAL A 135 -20.54 4.02 -4.20
CA VAL A 135 -20.48 4.21 -5.65
C VAL A 135 -21.22 3.07 -6.34
N LYS A 136 -22.09 3.41 -7.29
CA LYS A 136 -23.00 2.50 -8.01
C LYS A 136 -22.99 2.73 -9.52
N LYS A 137 -21.90 3.31 -10.01
CA LYS A 137 -21.71 3.66 -11.41
C LYS A 137 -20.33 3.22 -11.87
N ALA A 138 -20.25 2.70 -13.09
CA ALA A 138 -19.03 2.25 -13.74
C ALA A 138 -18.76 3.02 -15.03
N GLY A 139 -17.50 3.05 -15.47
CA GLY A 139 -17.05 3.71 -16.69
C GLY A 139 -17.60 5.14 -16.85
N SER A 140 -18.21 5.42 -18.01
CA SER A 140 -18.84 6.70 -18.34
C SER A 140 -20.22 6.90 -17.67
N ASP A 141 -20.28 6.76 -16.34
CA ASP A 141 -21.50 6.97 -15.53
C ASP A 141 -22.65 5.95 -15.73
N VAL A 142 -22.34 4.73 -16.21
CA VAL A 142 -23.33 3.66 -16.41
C VAL A 142 -23.76 3.08 -15.06
N GLU A 143 -25.06 2.93 -14.83
CA GLU A 143 -25.59 2.40 -13.57
C GLU A 143 -25.29 0.91 -13.44
N CYS A 144 -24.83 0.51 -12.24
CA CYS A 144 -24.55 -0.88 -11.91
C CYS A 144 -25.84 -1.68 -11.68
N GLU A 145 -25.78 -2.97 -12.01
CA GLU A 145 -26.79 -3.97 -11.66
C GLU A 145 -26.60 -4.52 -10.24
N ASP A 146 -27.65 -5.13 -9.67
CA ASP A 146 -27.60 -5.70 -8.31
C ASP A 146 -26.77 -6.99 -8.27
N TRP A 147 -25.93 -7.16 -7.24
CA TRP A 147 -25.14 -8.38 -7.02
C TRP A 147 -25.99 -9.59 -6.60
N ASP A 148 -27.17 -9.36 -6.03
CA ASP A 148 -28.09 -10.40 -5.55
C ASP A 148 -29.31 -10.57 -6.47
N ASP A 149 -29.06 -10.54 -7.78
CA ASP A 149 -30.07 -10.84 -8.80
C ASP A 149 -30.43 -12.33 -8.79
N GLU A 150 -31.72 -12.64 -8.71
CA GLU A 150 -32.25 -14.02 -8.64
C GLU A 150 -32.08 -14.78 -9.97
N ASP A 151 -32.01 -14.06 -11.09
CA ASP A 151 -31.84 -14.64 -12.43
C ASP A 151 -30.36 -14.95 -12.75
N ARG A 152 -29.42 -14.43 -11.93
CA ARG A 152 -27.98 -14.63 -12.13
C ARG A 152 -27.44 -15.83 -11.32
N PRO A 153 -26.57 -16.69 -11.90
CA PRO A 153 -25.86 -17.69 -11.12
C PRO A 153 -24.98 -17.04 -10.05
N VAL A 154 -24.91 -17.67 -8.89
CA VAL A 154 -24.01 -17.25 -7.81
C VAL A 154 -22.55 -17.44 -8.22
N LEU A 155 -21.89 -16.36 -8.63
CA LEU A 155 -20.48 -16.38 -9.04
C LEU A 155 -19.52 -16.26 -7.86
N PHE A 156 -19.87 -15.44 -6.86
CA PHE A 156 -19.00 -15.13 -5.73
C PHE A 156 -19.71 -15.37 -4.40
N PRO A 157 -19.09 -16.04 -3.43
CA PRO A 157 -19.67 -16.23 -2.10
C PRO A 157 -19.70 -14.91 -1.32
N ASN A 158 -20.62 -14.80 -0.36
CA ASN A 158 -20.81 -13.60 0.47
C ASN A 158 -19.53 -13.15 1.22
N THR A 159 -18.65 -14.09 1.56
CA THR A 159 -17.37 -13.82 2.26
C THR A 159 -16.35 -13.05 1.42
N LYS A 160 -16.56 -12.96 0.10
CA LYS A 160 -15.73 -12.16 -0.82
C LYS A 160 -16.18 -10.70 -0.91
N PHE A 161 -17.25 -10.32 -0.20
CA PHE A 161 -17.73 -8.95 -0.15
C PHE A 161 -17.37 -8.31 1.19
N PRO A 162 -16.92 -7.04 1.21
CA PRO A 162 -16.71 -6.31 2.45
C PRO A 162 -18.03 -6.11 3.22
N ASP A 163 -19.19 -6.14 2.55
CA ASP A 163 -20.51 -6.10 3.19
C ASP A 163 -20.94 -7.45 3.82
N GLU A 164 -20.10 -8.49 3.72
CA GLU A 164 -20.38 -9.88 4.11
C GLU A 164 -21.65 -10.47 3.45
N SER A 165 -22.14 -9.84 2.37
CA SER A 165 -23.39 -10.21 1.71
C SER A 165 -23.57 -9.49 0.37
N ARG A 166 -23.89 -10.26 -0.69
CA ARG A 166 -24.31 -9.71 -1.99
C ARG A 166 -25.54 -8.81 -1.85
N ARG A 167 -26.51 -9.23 -1.03
CA ARG A 167 -27.73 -8.48 -0.76
C ARG A 167 -27.49 -7.10 -0.14
N TYR A 168 -26.43 -6.97 0.66
CA TYR A 168 -26.05 -5.67 1.25
C TYR A 168 -25.16 -4.84 0.32
N ALA A 169 -24.38 -5.51 -0.54
CA ALA A 169 -23.63 -4.86 -1.61
C ALA A 169 -24.55 -4.17 -2.63
N ARG A 170 -25.75 -4.72 -2.92
CA ARG A 170 -26.74 -4.14 -3.85
C ARG A 170 -26.13 -3.89 -5.22
N SER A 171 -26.38 -2.75 -5.85
CA SER A 171 -25.73 -2.32 -7.08
C SER A 171 -24.47 -1.47 -6.84
N ARG A 172 -23.74 -1.69 -5.75
CA ARG A 172 -22.53 -0.90 -5.46
C ARG A 172 -21.29 -1.56 -6.04
N CYS A 173 -20.32 -0.78 -6.45
CA CYS A 173 -19.04 -1.26 -6.96
C CYS A 173 -18.30 -2.10 -5.91
N ARG A 174 -17.85 -3.30 -6.29
CA ARG A 174 -17.12 -4.24 -5.42
C ARG A 174 -16.07 -4.99 -6.22
N ASN A 175 -15.15 -5.65 -5.53
CA ASN A 175 -14.14 -6.49 -6.15
C ASN A 175 -14.09 -7.89 -5.53
N PRO A 176 -15.11 -8.74 -5.75
CA PRO A 176 -15.19 -10.05 -5.12
C PRO A 176 -14.20 -11.08 -5.70
N ASP A 177 -13.71 -10.88 -6.92
CA ASP A 177 -12.69 -11.70 -7.58
C ASP A 177 -11.25 -11.27 -7.27
N GLY A 178 -11.05 -10.08 -6.68
CA GLY A 178 -9.72 -9.56 -6.39
C GLY A 178 -8.97 -9.08 -7.64
N ASP A 179 -9.72 -8.65 -8.65
CA ASP A 179 -9.18 -8.17 -9.92
C ASP A 179 -8.23 -6.98 -9.71
N PRO A 180 -7.02 -6.97 -10.30
CA PRO A 180 -6.08 -5.87 -10.14
C PRO A 180 -6.58 -4.54 -10.73
N GLY A 181 -7.55 -4.55 -11.65
CA GLY A 181 -8.18 -3.37 -12.21
C GLY A 181 -8.98 -2.55 -11.19
N GLY A 182 -9.38 -3.14 -10.07
CA GLY A 182 -10.08 -2.45 -8.98
C GLY A 182 -11.56 -2.84 -8.84
N PRO A 183 -12.32 -2.09 -8.02
CA PRO A 183 -13.76 -2.29 -7.88
C PRO A 183 -14.49 -2.15 -9.21
N TRP A 184 -15.44 -3.03 -9.45
CA TRP A 184 -16.24 -3.09 -10.67
C TRP A 184 -17.69 -3.44 -10.32
N CYS A 185 -18.56 -3.48 -11.32
CA CYS A 185 -19.90 -4.02 -11.21
C CYS A 185 -20.37 -4.58 -12.56
N PHE A 186 -21.48 -5.31 -12.56
CA PHE A 186 -22.17 -5.67 -13.80
C PHE A 186 -22.96 -4.47 -14.33
N ILE A 187 -22.95 -4.31 -15.64
CA ILE A 187 -23.75 -3.32 -16.37
C ILE A 187 -24.48 -4.00 -17.53
N GLU A 188 -25.62 -3.44 -17.92
CA GLU A 188 -26.35 -3.88 -19.11
C GLU A 188 -25.74 -3.20 -20.35
N ASN A 189 -25.26 -4.00 -21.30
CA ASN A 189 -24.74 -3.48 -22.56
C ASN A 189 -25.92 -3.13 -23.50
N GLU A 190 -26.09 -1.85 -23.83
CA GLU A 190 -27.20 -1.36 -24.66
C GLU A 190 -27.26 -1.98 -26.07
N ASP A 191 -26.11 -2.37 -26.64
CA ASP A 191 -26.05 -2.93 -28.00
C ASP A 191 -26.35 -4.43 -28.05
N THR A 192 -26.03 -5.14 -26.98
CA THR A 192 -26.10 -6.61 -26.94
C THR A 192 -27.14 -7.14 -25.96
N GLU A 193 -27.74 -6.28 -25.13
CA GLU A 193 -28.66 -6.61 -24.04
C GLU A 193 -28.07 -7.70 -23.12
N LYS A 194 -26.75 -7.65 -22.91
CA LYS A 194 -26.03 -8.61 -22.09
C LYS A 194 -25.32 -7.91 -20.94
N GLU A 195 -25.27 -8.61 -19.81
CA GLU A 195 -24.48 -8.20 -18.68
C GLU A 195 -22.98 -8.28 -19.02
N GLU A 196 -22.26 -7.21 -18.73
CA GLU A 196 -20.80 -7.16 -18.83
C GLU A 196 -20.18 -6.53 -17.58
N LYS A 197 -18.90 -6.87 -17.34
CA LYS A 197 -18.12 -6.27 -16.25
C LYS A 197 -17.59 -4.92 -16.69
N ASN A 198 -17.80 -3.88 -15.88
CA ASN A 198 -17.19 -2.58 -16.08
C ASN A 198 -16.62 -2.03 -14.76
N TYR A 199 -15.46 -1.37 -14.84
CA TYR A 199 -14.72 -0.86 -13.69
C TYR A 199 -15.32 0.44 -13.17
N CYS A 200 -15.27 0.60 -11.87
CA CYS A 200 -15.68 1.82 -11.19
C CYS A 200 -14.47 2.67 -10.86
N ASP A 201 -14.61 3.98 -11.04
CA ASP A 201 -13.58 4.94 -10.66
C ASP A 201 -13.60 5.21 -9.16
N ILE A 202 -12.88 4.36 -8.41
CA ILE A 202 -12.73 4.47 -6.95
C ILE A 202 -11.34 5.02 -6.64
N PRO A 203 -11.25 6.20 -6.00
CA PRO A 203 -9.96 6.83 -5.69
C PRO A 203 -9.23 6.04 -4.61
N PHE A 204 -7.90 6.16 -4.62
CA PHE A 204 -7.10 5.64 -3.52
C PHE A 204 -7.17 6.62 -2.34
N CYS A 205 -7.04 6.11 -1.12
CA CYS A 205 -7.15 6.96 0.07
C CYS A 205 -5.98 7.94 0.24
N ASP A 206 -4.88 7.76 -0.49
CA ASP A 206 -3.68 8.60 -0.50
C ASP A 206 -3.79 9.84 -1.41
N ASP A 207 -4.83 9.91 -2.26
CA ASP A 207 -5.20 11.10 -3.06
C ASP A 207 -5.58 12.33 -2.18
N GLN A 208 -5.57 12.19 -0.84
CA GLN A 208 -5.82 13.24 0.15
C GLN A 208 -4.67 13.45 1.17
N GLY A 209 -3.40 13.34 0.75
CA GLY A 209 -2.26 13.74 1.59
C GLY A 209 -1.90 12.76 2.71
N LEU A 210 -0.63 12.35 2.75
CA LEU A 210 -0.17 11.21 3.54
C LEU A 210 0.25 11.61 4.98
N LYS A 211 -0.43 11.08 6.01
CA LYS A 211 -0.04 11.23 7.42
C LYS A 211 1.02 10.17 7.78
N LEU A 212 2.30 10.59 7.76
CA LEU A 212 3.47 9.71 7.94
C LEU A 212 3.97 9.59 9.39
N TRP A 213 3.39 10.32 10.34
CA TRP A 213 3.77 10.27 11.76
C TRP A 213 2.62 10.77 12.64
N GLU A 214 2.70 10.49 13.94
CA GLU A 214 1.82 11.09 14.93
C GLU A 214 2.29 12.51 15.29
N PRO A 215 1.40 13.54 15.24
CA PRO A 215 1.73 14.92 15.58
C PRO A 215 2.41 15.13 16.92
N SER A 216 2.08 14.31 17.93
CA SER A 216 2.67 14.41 19.27
C SER A 216 4.09 13.86 19.35
N MET A 217 4.52 13.05 18.37
CA MET A 217 5.83 12.40 18.31
C MET A 217 6.76 13.05 17.28
N TRP A 218 6.39 14.21 16.75
CA TRP A 218 7.07 14.89 15.64
C TRP A 218 8.58 15.11 15.87
N SER A 219 9.03 15.29 17.12
CA SER A 219 10.43 15.54 17.45
C SER A 219 11.36 14.35 17.15
N GLY A 220 10.84 13.13 17.20
CA GLY A 220 11.58 11.89 16.91
C GLY A 220 11.10 11.19 15.63
N ALA A 221 10.16 11.78 14.91
CA ALA A 221 9.62 11.20 13.71
C ALA A 221 10.65 11.18 12.58
N LYS A 222 10.60 10.11 11.77
CA LYS A 222 11.40 9.97 10.55
C LYS A 222 10.50 9.52 9.39
N VAL A 223 10.84 9.99 8.21
CA VAL A 223 10.28 9.56 6.93
C VAL A 223 11.42 8.96 6.11
N TYR A 224 11.16 7.84 5.47
CA TYR A 224 12.09 7.13 4.62
C TYR A 224 11.53 7.12 3.20
N LEU A 225 12.31 7.60 2.24
CA LEU A 225 11.98 7.58 0.82
C LEU A 225 12.98 6.69 0.11
N ALA A 226 12.54 5.55 -0.37
CA ALA A 226 13.35 4.61 -1.14
C ALA A 226 13.16 4.87 -2.64
N LEU A 227 14.25 5.01 -3.38
CA LEU A 227 14.27 4.98 -4.85
C LEU A 227 15.03 3.73 -5.30
N SER A 228 14.48 2.96 -6.24
CA SER A 228 15.11 1.72 -6.70
C SER A 228 15.08 1.59 -8.22
N ALA A 229 16.14 1.01 -8.77
CA ALA A 229 16.23 0.59 -10.16
C ALA A 229 15.49 -0.75 -10.42
N ILE A 230 15.03 -1.44 -9.37
CA ILE A 230 14.19 -2.63 -9.51
C ILE A 230 12.79 -2.34 -8.99
N ALA A 231 11.78 -2.92 -9.65
CA ALA A 231 10.37 -2.74 -9.33
C ALA A 231 9.93 -3.57 -8.12
N THR A 232 10.68 -3.53 -7.01
CA THR A 232 10.38 -4.29 -5.79
C THR A 232 10.45 -3.41 -4.54
N PRO A 233 9.47 -3.51 -3.62
CA PRO A 233 9.56 -2.87 -2.32
C PRO A 233 10.80 -3.38 -1.55
N ALA A 234 11.58 -2.47 -0.99
CA ALA A 234 12.81 -2.79 -0.28
C ALA A 234 13.14 -1.75 0.78
N THR A 235 13.73 -2.20 1.88
CA THR A 235 14.33 -1.34 2.91
C THR A 235 15.65 -0.77 2.43
N GLY A 236 16.12 0.33 3.02
CA GLY A 236 17.45 0.88 2.74
C GLY A 236 18.58 -0.15 2.87
N GLU A 237 18.50 -1.06 3.86
CA GLU A 237 19.48 -2.15 4.01
C GLU A 237 19.48 -3.11 2.81
N GLN A 238 18.29 -3.50 2.34
CA GLN A 238 18.14 -4.35 1.16
C GLN A 238 18.63 -3.64 -0.11
N LEU A 239 18.25 -2.38 -0.32
CA LEU A 239 18.69 -1.57 -1.46
C LEU A 239 20.21 -1.43 -1.49
N SER A 240 20.81 -1.19 -0.31
CA SER A 240 22.25 -1.11 -0.11
C SER A 240 22.95 -2.42 -0.46
N LYS A 241 22.41 -3.56 0.01
CA LYS A 241 22.97 -4.91 -0.24
C LYS A 241 22.87 -5.31 -1.71
N TRP A 242 21.76 -4.98 -2.37
CA TRP A 242 21.56 -5.28 -3.78
C TRP A 242 22.30 -4.32 -4.70
N GLY A 243 22.71 -3.15 -4.18
CA GLY A 243 23.24 -2.06 -5.00
C GLY A 243 22.24 -1.61 -6.06
N ALA A 244 20.95 -1.67 -5.71
CA ALA A 244 19.82 -1.51 -6.62
C ALA A 244 18.95 -0.30 -6.31
N GLY A 245 19.36 0.54 -5.36
CA GLY A 245 18.60 1.70 -4.96
C GLY A 245 19.26 2.47 -3.84
N ILE A 246 18.57 3.55 -3.48
CA ILE A 246 18.96 4.49 -2.45
C ILE A 246 17.79 4.74 -1.52
N GLU A 247 18.09 5.09 -0.27
CA GLU A 247 17.09 5.47 0.72
C GLU A 247 17.46 6.84 1.28
N ILE A 248 16.49 7.75 1.31
CA ILE A 248 16.62 9.09 1.87
C ILE A 248 15.84 9.10 3.17
N THR A 249 16.51 9.46 4.26
CA THR A 249 15.88 9.71 5.54
C THR A 249 15.58 11.20 5.67
N ILE A 250 14.39 11.54 6.16
CA ILE A 250 13.97 12.89 6.52
C ILE A 250 13.55 12.87 7.99
N GLY A 251 14.17 13.71 8.82
CA GLY A 251 13.91 13.69 10.26
C GLY A 251 14.46 14.92 10.97
N ASN A 252 13.84 15.29 12.09
CA ASN A 252 14.30 16.45 12.87
C ASN A 252 15.70 16.27 13.48
N THR A 253 16.10 15.02 13.72
CA THR A 253 17.43 14.68 14.25
C THR A 253 18.47 14.48 13.16
N GLY A 254 18.07 14.43 11.89
CA GLY A 254 18.95 14.08 10.79
C GLY A 254 18.17 13.74 9.52
N SER A 255 18.55 14.36 8.39
CA SER A 255 18.09 14.04 7.05
C SER A 255 19.28 13.83 6.12
N GLY A 256 19.19 12.89 5.19
CA GLY A 256 20.30 12.53 4.30
C GLY A 256 20.10 11.17 3.64
N LEU A 257 21.06 10.76 2.81
CA LEU A 257 21.08 9.44 2.16
C LEU A 257 21.53 8.34 3.13
N SER A 258 20.63 7.43 3.52
CA SER A 258 20.91 6.31 4.42
C SER A 258 21.36 5.03 3.70
N ALA A 259 21.13 4.92 2.38
CA ALA A 259 21.55 3.76 1.59
C ALA A 259 22.05 4.16 0.19
N GLY A 260 23.05 3.43 -0.30
CA GLY A 260 23.64 3.62 -1.64
C GLY A 260 24.58 4.82 -1.78
N SER A 261 24.91 5.51 -0.68
CA SER A 261 25.94 6.57 -0.66
C SER A 261 27.36 6.02 -0.93
N LYS A 262 28.24 6.86 -1.51
CA LYS A 262 29.68 6.56 -1.65
C LYS A 262 30.43 6.63 -0.31
N ASP A 263 29.89 7.35 0.66
CA ASP A 263 30.56 7.62 1.94
C ASP A 263 30.31 6.52 3.00
N LYS A 264 29.89 5.31 2.60
CA LYS A 264 29.49 4.20 3.51
C LYS A 264 30.55 3.71 4.50
N ASP A 265 31.82 4.08 4.30
CA ASP A 265 32.91 3.64 5.18
C ASP A 265 32.94 4.40 6.52
N ASP A 266 32.19 5.51 6.64
CA ASP A 266 31.85 6.17 7.90
C ASP A 266 30.32 6.30 7.99
N ASP A 267 29.74 6.13 9.19
CA ASP A 267 28.29 6.13 9.43
C ASP A 267 27.54 7.20 8.59
N ALA A 268 26.50 6.83 7.83
CA ALA A 268 25.74 7.74 6.98
C ALA A 268 25.51 9.10 7.66
N GLU A 269 26.21 10.15 7.22
CA GLU A 269 26.20 11.46 7.87
C GLU A 269 24.85 12.15 7.65
N LEU A 270 23.86 11.82 8.48
CA LEU A 270 22.59 12.53 8.45
C LEU A 270 22.79 13.97 8.93
N THR A 271 22.42 14.92 8.08
CA THR A 271 22.51 16.35 8.41
C THR A 271 21.38 16.75 9.36
N PRO A 272 21.67 17.29 10.56
CA PRO A 272 20.65 17.72 11.51
C PRO A 272 19.72 18.78 10.92
N THR A 273 18.42 18.50 10.91
CA THR A 273 17.41 19.32 10.23
C THR A 273 16.22 19.60 11.15
N PRO A 274 16.46 20.28 12.29
CA PRO A 274 15.42 20.50 13.30
C PRO A 274 14.25 21.33 12.76
N GLY A 275 13.03 20.91 13.09
CA GLY A 275 11.79 21.57 12.67
C GLY A 275 11.37 21.29 11.22
N ILE A 276 12.06 20.39 10.51
CA ILE A 276 11.70 19.97 9.16
C ILE A 276 10.37 19.21 9.14
N ILE A 277 10.19 18.31 10.12
CA ILE A 277 8.93 17.62 10.40
C ILE A 277 8.17 18.41 11.45
N SER A 278 6.87 18.61 11.24
CA SER A 278 5.99 19.36 12.14
C SER A 278 4.76 18.54 12.53
N GLY A 279 4.31 18.68 13.77
CA GLY A 279 3.02 18.12 14.21
C GLY A 279 1.81 19.01 13.89
N SER A 280 2.03 20.27 13.51
CA SER A 280 0.95 21.26 13.38
C SER A 280 0.89 21.96 12.02
N LYS A 281 1.84 21.66 11.13
CA LYS A 281 1.95 22.26 9.80
C LYS A 281 2.29 21.19 8.78
N TRP A 282 1.66 21.26 7.62
CA TRP A 282 2.08 20.49 6.46
C TRP A 282 3.45 20.97 5.98
N SER A 283 4.32 20.02 5.63
CA SER A 283 5.63 20.29 5.06
C SER A 283 5.67 19.72 3.65
N TRP A 284 5.95 20.57 2.68
CA TRP A 284 6.10 20.19 1.27
C TRP A 284 7.58 20.01 0.94
N PHE A 285 7.90 18.91 0.27
CA PHE A 285 9.24 18.57 -0.16
C PHE A 285 9.26 18.32 -1.66
N TRP A 286 10.40 18.60 -2.28
CA TRP A 286 10.69 18.21 -3.65
C TRP A 286 11.95 17.37 -3.67
N LEU A 287 12.01 16.45 -4.62
CA LEU A 287 13.13 15.56 -4.84
C LEU A 287 13.57 15.66 -6.30
N SER A 288 14.88 15.69 -6.53
CA SER A 288 15.49 15.66 -7.85
C SER A 288 16.74 14.79 -7.83
N TRP A 289 17.06 14.14 -8.94
CA TRP A 289 18.26 13.33 -9.09
C TRP A 289 18.86 13.52 -10.49
N GLY A 290 20.18 13.41 -10.60
CA GLY A 290 20.91 13.55 -11.86
C GLY A 290 22.38 13.89 -11.67
N GLY A 291 23.21 13.51 -12.65
CA GLY A 291 24.65 13.79 -12.63
C GLY A 291 25.41 13.14 -11.46
N GLY A 292 24.93 12.01 -10.94
CA GLY A 292 25.51 11.28 -9.80
C GLY A 292 25.07 11.77 -8.42
N PHE A 293 24.16 12.76 -8.36
CA PHE A 293 23.69 13.33 -7.09
C PHE A 293 22.18 13.19 -6.92
N ILE A 294 21.76 13.08 -5.67
CA ILE A 294 20.38 13.26 -5.27
C ILE A 294 20.23 14.52 -4.42
N THR A 295 19.19 15.29 -4.69
CA THR A 295 18.90 16.55 -4.01
C THR A 295 17.49 16.53 -3.46
N LEU A 296 17.35 16.70 -2.15
CA LEU A 296 16.08 16.89 -1.47
C LEU A 296 15.97 18.34 -1.00
N GLY A 297 14.84 18.99 -1.25
CA GLY A 297 14.59 20.32 -0.72
C GLY A 297 13.18 20.51 -0.18
N LYS A 298 13.01 21.59 0.58
CA LYS A 298 11.72 22.01 1.12
C LYS A 298 11.18 23.15 0.27
N GLU A 299 9.86 23.22 0.12
CA GLU A 299 9.26 24.36 -0.57
C GLU A 299 9.55 25.68 0.18
N GLY A 300 9.96 26.71 -0.56
CA GLY A 300 10.28 28.03 0.00
C GLY A 300 11.67 28.19 0.61
N THR A 301 12.56 27.19 0.52
CA THR A 301 13.96 27.31 0.96
C THR A 301 14.92 27.57 -0.21
N ILE A 302 15.90 28.45 0.01
CA ILE A 302 16.93 28.81 -1.00
C ILE A 302 18.00 27.73 -1.15
N LYS A 303 18.24 26.93 -0.09
CA LYS A 303 19.22 25.83 -0.09
C LYS A 303 18.51 24.48 0.05
N PRO A 304 18.98 23.42 -0.64
CA PRO A 304 18.52 22.07 -0.40
C PRO A 304 18.73 21.61 1.04
N ILE A 305 17.92 20.67 1.48
CA ILE A 305 18.04 20.01 2.78
C ILE A 305 19.27 19.10 2.80
N THR A 306 19.44 18.31 1.74
CA THR A 306 20.60 17.43 1.54
C THR A 306 20.95 17.35 0.05
N ILE A 307 22.24 17.16 -0.23
CA ILE A 307 22.78 16.86 -1.56
C ILE A 307 23.81 15.78 -1.35
N ASP A 308 23.51 14.57 -1.81
CA ASP A 308 24.34 13.40 -1.54
C ASP A 308 24.72 12.70 -2.84
N GLU A 309 25.97 12.25 -2.93
CA GLU A 309 26.44 11.42 -4.04
C GLU A 309 26.01 9.96 -3.81
N TYR A 310 25.62 9.27 -4.88
CA TYR A 310 25.25 7.87 -4.81
C TYR A 310 26.13 6.99 -5.71
N VAL A 311 26.31 5.74 -5.32
CA VAL A 311 27.20 4.78 -6.00
C VAL A 311 26.49 4.20 -7.20
N GLU A 312 27.02 4.44 -8.40
CA GLU A 312 26.59 3.77 -9.64
C GLU A 312 27.64 2.76 -10.14
N GLU A 313 28.84 2.74 -9.56
CA GLU A 313 29.92 1.87 -10.06
C GLU A 313 29.78 0.42 -9.56
N ASN A 314 29.90 -0.54 -10.48
CA ASN A 314 29.88 -1.98 -10.20
C ASN A 314 28.60 -2.50 -9.50
N ASN A 315 27.46 -1.85 -9.69
CA ASN A 315 26.17 -2.25 -9.12
C ASN A 315 25.00 -2.08 -10.12
N ILE A 316 23.77 -2.37 -9.68
CA ILE A 316 22.57 -2.32 -10.54
C ILE A 316 22.24 -0.87 -10.96
N LEU A 317 22.49 0.13 -10.11
CA LEU A 317 22.32 1.54 -10.47
C LEU A 317 23.23 1.97 -11.63
N GLY A 318 24.37 1.30 -11.81
CA GLY A 318 25.26 1.52 -12.96
C GLY A 318 24.76 1.03 -14.31
N LEU A 319 23.73 0.18 -14.34
CA LEU A 319 23.16 -0.32 -15.61
C LEU A 319 22.33 0.76 -16.32
N GLU A 320 21.64 1.61 -15.55
CA GLU A 320 20.90 2.78 -16.03
C GLU A 320 21.12 3.99 -15.10
N PRO A 321 22.22 4.75 -15.28
CA PRO A 321 22.57 5.89 -14.43
C PRO A 321 21.44 6.91 -14.32
N GLY A 322 21.09 7.29 -13.09
CA GLY A 322 20.02 8.25 -12.80
C GLY A 322 18.60 7.78 -13.16
N SER A 323 18.40 6.50 -13.47
CA SER A 323 17.08 5.90 -13.73
C SER A 323 16.61 5.12 -12.50
N PHE A 324 15.51 5.56 -11.89
CA PHE A 324 14.82 4.81 -10.84
C PHE A 324 13.49 4.34 -11.38
N GLN A 325 13.28 3.02 -11.37
CA GLN A 325 12.08 2.35 -11.88
C GLN A 325 10.99 2.24 -10.80
N TYR A 326 11.33 2.50 -9.54
CA TYR A 326 10.43 2.37 -8.41
C TYR A 326 10.76 3.36 -7.30
N TYR A 327 9.74 3.80 -6.56
CA TYR A 327 9.96 4.45 -5.28
C TYR A 327 8.89 4.12 -4.26
N SER A 328 9.22 4.26 -2.98
CA SER A 328 8.27 4.06 -1.88
C SER A 328 8.57 5.00 -0.72
N ILE A 329 7.55 5.30 0.08
CA ILE A 329 7.66 6.20 1.23
C ILE A 329 7.12 5.52 2.49
N ALA A 330 7.89 5.56 3.58
CA ALA A 330 7.52 5.01 4.88
C ALA A 330 7.71 6.06 5.97
N GLY A 331 6.90 6.01 7.02
CA GLY A 331 6.99 6.89 8.17
C GLY A 331 7.15 6.14 9.49
N THR A 332 7.67 6.79 10.52
CA THR A 332 7.72 6.22 11.87
C THR A 332 6.32 5.92 12.40
N GLY A 333 6.03 4.64 12.64
CA GLY A 333 4.77 4.16 13.22
C GLY A 333 3.67 3.83 12.22
N VAL A 334 3.90 3.97 10.90
CA VAL A 334 2.94 3.62 9.84
C VAL A 334 3.69 3.15 8.59
N LEU A 335 3.34 1.97 8.07
CA LEU A 335 3.92 1.42 6.84
C LEU A 335 3.02 1.79 5.64
N TRP A 336 3.59 2.41 4.62
CA TRP A 336 2.99 2.55 3.29
C TRP A 336 3.98 2.03 2.25
N SER A 337 3.47 1.41 1.19
CA SER A 337 4.23 1.06 -0.01
C SER A 337 3.40 1.57 -1.19
N LEU A 338 3.96 2.49 -1.97
CA LEU A 338 3.33 3.05 -3.16
C LEU A 338 4.02 2.48 -4.40
N PRO A 339 3.31 1.95 -5.40
CA PRO A 339 3.80 1.87 -6.77
C PRO A 339 3.45 3.13 -7.57
N PHE A 340 4.25 3.45 -8.59
CA PHE A 340 4.21 4.74 -9.28
C PHE A 340 3.09 4.95 -10.29
N CYS A 341 2.56 6.17 -10.26
CA CYS A 341 1.78 6.79 -11.31
C CYS A 341 2.62 6.94 -12.59
N GLU A 342 2.30 6.18 -13.63
CA GLU A 342 2.64 6.60 -15.00
C GLU A 342 1.55 7.54 -15.50
N LYS A 343 1.90 8.80 -15.75
CA LYS A 343 1.23 9.53 -16.82
C LYS A 343 1.86 9.06 -18.12
N GLY A 344 1.06 8.36 -18.92
CA GLY A 344 1.41 8.02 -20.29
C GLY A 344 1.84 9.26 -21.07
N ILE A 345 2.96 9.13 -21.77
CA ILE A 345 3.34 9.99 -22.87
C ILE A 345 2.26 9.79 -23.97
N SER A 346 1.47 10.81 -24.28
CA SER A 346 0.85 10.90 -25.62
C SER A 346 1.63 11.94 -26.42
N LEU A 347 2.33 11.45 -27.45
CA LEU A 347 2.80 12.28 -28.55
C LEU A 347 1.59 12.70 -29.37
N ASP A 348 1.33 14.01 -29.44
CA ASP A 348 0.74 14.68 -30.60
C ASP A 348 1.72 15.77 -31.07
#